data_AF-A0A4R4SGG1-F1
#
_entry.id   AF-A0A4R4SGG1-F1
#
_cell.length_a   1.000
_cell.length_b   1.000
_cell.length_c   1.000
_cell.angle_alpha   90.00
_cell.angle_beta   90.00
_cell.angle_gamma   90.00
#
_symmetry.space_group_name_H-M   'P 1'
#
loop_
_entity.id
_entity.type
_entity.pdbx_description
1 polymer ?
#
loop_
_entity_poly.entity_id
_entity_poly.type
_entity_poly.pdbx_seq_one_letter_code
_entity_poly.pdbx_strand_id
1 'polypeptide(L)'
;MTGRIRPLPHPDPFVEATRGYITRVGDALQQRGTPLTKVWLDPSNPRDATFVLGLEALVWNESEGFVLGEYVSGEPGVRTVLRDPVRLGGGVLPDPFAVPALLVSGAAGGPPAPLRSFAAGHDGFEDRLARYADDGNRSFD
;
A
#
# COMPACT_ATOMS: atom_id res chain seq x y z
N MET A 1 6.94 16.35 17.07
CA MET A 1 6.84 16.34 15.59
C MET A 1 7.46 15.04 15.10
N THR A 2 6.67 13.98 14.99
CA THR A 2 7.13 12.73 14.39
C THR A 2 7.22 12.97 12.88
N GLY A 3 8.40 12.85 12.29
CA GLY A 3 8.61 13.08 10.86
C GLY A 3 7.70 12.18 10.02
N ARG A 4 7.30 12.63 8.82
CA ARG A 4 6.47 11.81 7.92
C ARG A 4 7.21 10.52 7.58
N ILE A 5 6.62 9.39 7.94
CA ILE A 5 7.15 8.06 7.61
C ILE A 5 6.75 7.75 6.17
N ARG A 6 7.75 7.49 5.32
CA ARG A 6 7.59 7.28 3.88
C ARG A 6 8.50 6.14 3.40
N PRO A 7 8.11 5.40 2.34
CA PRO A 7 8.95 4.35 1.77
C PRO A 7 10.23 4.95 1.18
N LEU A 8 11.34 4.24 1.37
CA LEU A 8 12.61 4.55 0.72
C LEU A 8 12.52 4.27 -0.80
N PRO A 9 13.35 4.95 -1.62
CA PRO A 9 13.48 4.59 -3.03
C PRO A 9 13.89 3.13 -3.21
N HIS A 10 13.33 2.46 -4.22
CA HIS A 10 13.66 1.09 -4.56
C HIS A 10 14.52 1.04 -5.84
N PRO A 11 15.58 0.20 -5.92
CA PRO A 11 16.45 0.13 -7.09
C PRO A 11 15.79 -0.50 -8.32
N ASP A 12 14.77 -1.35 -8.12
CA ASP A 12 13.94 -1.88 -9.20
C ASP A 12 12.90 -0.82 -9.64
N PRO A 13 12.98 -0.30 -10.88
CA PRO A 13 12.03 0.69 -11.39
C PRO A 13 10.58 0.20 -11.39
N PHE A 14 10.36 -1.11 -11.51
CA PHE A 14 9.03 -1.70 -11.52
C PHE A 14 8.35 -1.58 -10.14
N VAL A 15 9.13 -1.76 -9.06
CA VAL A 15 8.69 -1.57 -7.68
C VAL A 15 8.64 -0.07 -7.34
N GLU A 16 9.63 0.72 -7.77
CA GLU A 16 9.69 2.17 -7.54
C GLU A 16 8.47 2.92 -8.11
N ALA A 17 7.90 2.44 -9.22
CA ALA A 17 6.67 2.99 -9.79
C ALA A 17 5.51 3.05 -8.77
N THR A 18 5.49 2.15 -7.77
CA THR A 18 4.45 2.13 -6.73
C THR A 18 4.68 3.15 -5.61
N ARG A 19 5.91 3.64 -5.46
CA ARG A 19 6.32 4.48 -4.33
C ARG A 19 5.46 5.73 -4.17
N GLY A 20 5.09 6.38 -5.26
CA GLY A 20 4.25 7.58 -5.24
C GLY A 20 2.89 7.31 -4.61
N TYR A 21 2.24 6.22 -5.04
CA TYR A 21 0.97 5.78 -4.48
C TYR A 21 1.08 5.39 -3.00
N ILE A 22 2.07 4.55 -2.65
CA ILE A 22 2.33 4.13 -1.27
C ILE A 22 2.65 5.31 -0.34
N THR A 23 3.37 6.31 -0.84
CA THR A 23 3.63 7.56 -0.11
C THR A 23 2.34 8.32 0.18
N ARG A 24 1.44 8.48 -0.79
CA ARG A 24 0.16 9.18 -0.57
C ARG A 24 -0.72 8.44 0.43
N VAL A 25 -0.73 7.10 0.40
CA VAL A 25 -1.45 6.28 1.39
C VAL A 25 -0.87 6.48 2.79
N GLY A 26 0.46 6.39 2.92
CA GLY A 26 1.15 6.60 4.20
C GLY A 26 0.93 8.01 4.76
N ASP A 27 0.94 9.03 3.91
CA ASP A 27 0.63 10.41 4.29
C ASP A 27 -0.84 10.55 4.74
N ALA A 28 -1.79 9.90 4.07
CA ALA A 28 -3.21 9.93 4.45
C ALA A 28 -3.48 9.24 5.80
N LEU A 29 -2.81 8.11 6.06
CA LEU A 29 -2.87 7.39 7.33
C LEU A 29 -2.37 8.27 8.49
N GLN A 30 -1.21 8.89 8.31
CA GLN A 30 -0.63 9.78 9.32
C GLN A 30 -1.51 11.01 9.58
N GLN A 31 -2.08 11.62 8.53
CA GLN A 31 -3.01 12.75 8.67
C GLN A 31 -4.28 12.40 9.46
N ARG A 32 -4.70 11.13 9.42
CA ARG A 32 -5.85 10.63 10.18
C ARG A 32 -5.48 10.13 11.58
N GLY A 33 -4.22 10.25 11.98
CA GLY A 33 -3.74 9.83 13.30
C GLY A 33 -3.53 8.33 13.44
N THR A 34 -3.49 7.58 12.33
CA THR A 34 -3.12 6.15 12.38
C THR A 34 -1.67 6.02 12.84
N PRO A 35 -1.36 5.11 13.79
CA PRO A 35 -0.03 4.95 14.37
C PRO A 35 0.92 4.21 13.41
N LEU A 36 1.13 4.77 12.22
CA LEU A 36 2.10 4.27 11.26
C LEU A 36 3.50 4.36 11.89
N THR A 37 4.20 3.24 11.96
CA THR A 37 5.56 3.15 12.54
C THR A 37 6.61 2.85 11.50
N LYS A 38 6.26 2.11 10.44
CA LYS A 38 7.15 1.77 9.32
C LYS A 38 6.35 1.64 8.03
N VAL A 39 7.00 1.96 6.91
CA VAL A 39 6.49 1.64 5.58
C VAL A 39 7.64 1.30 4.65
N TRP A 40 7.48 0.27 3.83
CA TRP A 40 8.46 -0.12 2.82
C TRP A 40 7.79 -0.77 1.61
N LEU A 41 8.54 -0.82 0.50
CA LEU A 41 8.18 -1.56 -0.70
C LEU A 41 8.83 -2.94 -0.63
N ASP A 42 8.06 -3.97 -0.95
CA ASP A 42 8.49 -5.37 -0.92
C ASP A 42 8.79 -5.88 -2.35
N PRO A 43 9.51 -7.02 -2.49
CA PRO A 43 10.01 -7.50 -3.78
C PRO A 43 8.92 -7.81 -4.82
N SER A 44 9.29 -7.77 -6.11
CA SER A 44 8.38 -8.09 -7.20
C SER A 44 7.94 -9.58 -7.20
N ASN A 45 6.73 -9.83 -7.74
CA ASN A 45 5.99 -11.10 -7.87
C ASN A 45 5.06 -11.52 -6.71
N PRO A 46 3.87 -10.88 -6.58
CA PRO A 46 3.45 -9.58 -7.12
C PRO A 46 4.05 -8.42 -6.32
N ARG A 47 4.11 -7.22 -6.93
CA ARG A 47 4.52 -5.99 -6.20
C ARG A 47 3.65 -5.81 -4.97
N ASP A 48 4.31 -5.63 -3.84
CA ASP A 48 3.68 -5.39 -2.56
C ASP A 48 4.37 -4.27 -1.77
N ALA A 49 3.66 -3.76 -0.79
CA ALA A 49 4.14 -2.76 0.12
C ALA A 49 3.51 -2.99 1.50
N THR A 50 4.30 -2.76 2.54
CA THR A 50 3.87 -3.00 3.91
C THR A 50 3.83 -1.70 4.69
N PHE A 51 2.74 -1.49 5.43
CA PHE A 51 2.57 -0.42 6.40
C PHE A 51 2.38 -1.05 7.79
N VAL A 52 3.28 -0.77 8.72
CA VAL A 52 3.19 -1.28 10.09
C VAL A 52 2.46 -0.25 10.96
N LEU A 53 1.36 -0.67 11.59
CA LEU A 53 0.44 0.17 12.36
C LEU A 53 0.49 -0.17 13.86
N GLY A 54 1.67 -0.56 14.37
CA GLY A 54 1.84 -1.06 15.74
C GLY A 54 1.88 -2.59 15.76
N LEU A 55 0.84 -3.22 16.33
CA LEU A 55 0.70 -4.69 16.37
C LEU A 55 0.07 -5.27 15.09
N GLU A 56 -0.51 -4.41 14.27
CA GLU A 56 -1.11 -4.76 12.99
C GLU A 56 -0.21 -4.29 11.85
N ALA A 57 -0.36 -4.93 10.70
CA ALA A 57 0.21 -4.46 9.45
C ALA A 57 -0.85 -4.48 8.35
N LEU A 58 -0.82 -3.42 7.56
CA LEU A 58 -1.58 -3.26 6.34
C LEU A 58 -0.63 -3.53 5.17
N VAL A 59 -0.89 -4.61 4.45
CA VAL A 59 -0.13 -5.00 3.25
C VAL A 59 -0.97 -4.64 2.03
N TRP A 60 -0.36 -3.91 1.11
CA TRP A 60 -0.90 -3.69 -0.21
C TRP A 60 -0.24 -4.65 -1.19
N ASN A 61 -0.99 -5.27 -2.08
CA ASN A 61 -0.45 -5.92 -3.26
C ASN A 61 -1.22 -5.53 -4.53
N GLU A 62 -0.58 -5.65 -5.68
CA GLU A 62 -1.20 -5.29 -6.96
C GLU A 62 -2.29 -6.28 -7.44
N SER A 63 -2.41 -7.45 -6.83
CA SER A 63 -3.33 -8.53 -7.25
C SER A 63 -4.63 -8.57 -6.44
N GLU A 64 -4.55 -8.29 -5.15
CA GLU A 64 -5.62 -8.36 -4.14
C GLU A 64 -5.93 -6.99 -3.54
N GLY A 65 -5.01 -6.02 -3.59
CA GLY A 65 -5.18 -4.71 -2.97
C GLY A 65 -4.75 -4.71 -1.52
N PHE A 66 -5.51 -4.05 -0.65
CA PHE A 66 -5.16 -3.93 0.75
C PHE A 66 -5.64 -5.12 1.58
N VAL A 67 -4.77 -5.57 2.47
CA VAL A 67 -5.01 -6.65 3.42
C VAL A 67 -4.49 -6.20 4.78
N LEU A 68 -5.35 -6.20 5.79
CA LEU A 68 -5.00 -5.90 7.18
C LEU A 68 -4.92 -7.19 7.97
N GLY A 69 -3.93 -7.32 8.85
CA GLY A 69 -3.89 -8.41 9.81
C GLY A 69 -2.91 -8.12 10.94
N GLU A 70 -2.83 -9.04 11.90
CA GLU A 70 -1.82 -8.96 12.94
C GLU A 70 -0.43 -9.15 12.32
N TYR A 71 0.49 -8.24 12.65
CA TYR A 71 1.85 -8.27 12.13
C TYR A 71 2.66 -9.35 12.85
N VAL A 72 3.09 -10.37 12.10
CA VAL A 72 3.93 -11.46 12.63
C VAL A 72 5.40 -11.19 12.36
N SER A 73 5.76 -10.91 11.11
CA SER A 73 7.14 -10.62 10.67
C SER A 73 7.15 -9.93 9.31
N GLY A 74 8.21 -9.18 9.01
CA GLY A 74 8.41 -8.50 7.73
C GLY A 74 9.56 -7.48 7.83
N GLU A 75 10.24 -7.25 6.72
CA GLU A 75 11.29 -6.23 6.63
C GLU A 75 11.53 -5.86 5.17
N PRO A 76 12.14 -4.71 4.85
CA PRO A 76 12.42 -4.34 3.47
C PRO A 76 13.13 -5.45 2.70
N GLY A 77 12.47 -5.98 1.67
CA GLY A 77 13.00 -7.09 0.87
C GLY A 77 12.57 -8.49 1.33
N VAL A 78 11.82 -8.60 2.43
CA VAL A 78 11.27 -9.85 2.97
C VAL A 78 9.77 -9.72 3.11
N ARG A 79 9.05 -10.66 2.47
CA ARG A 79 7.60 -10.65 2.43
C ARG A 79 6.98 -10.66 3.83
N THR A 80 6.08 -9.71 4.06
CA THR A 80 5.36 -9.60 5.32
C THR A 80 4.40 -10.76 5.54
N VAL A 81 4.42 -11.31 6.74
CA VAL A 81 3.53 -12.36 7.22
C VAL A 81 2.50 -11.74 8.14
N LEU A 82 1.23 -11.91 7.76
CA LEU A 82 0.07 -11.50 8.55
C LEU A 82 -0.60 -12.72 9.18
N ARG A 83 -1.12 -12.56 10.39
CA ARG A 83 -2.06 -13.49 11.00
C ARG A 83 -3.48 -12.93 10.86
N ASP A 84 -4.43 -13.83 10.60
CA ASP A 84 -5.85 -13.53 10.36
C ASP A 84 -6.08 -12.39 9.33
N PRO A 85 -5.49 -12.50 8.12
CA PRO A 85 -5.56 -11.43 7.13
C PRO A 85 -7.00 -11.19 6.64
N VAL A 86 -7.38 -9.91 6.61
CA VAL A 86 -8.67 -9.40 6.17
C VAL A 86 -8.45 -8.45 4.99
N ARG A 87 -9.08 -8.74 3.85
CA ARG A 87 -9.04 -7.86 2.68
C ARG A 87 -9.88 -6.60 2.92
N LEU A 88 -9.31 -5.44 2.60
CA LEU A 88 -9.96 -4.13 2.70
C LEU A 88 -10.35 -3.60 1.32
N GLY A 89 -11.62 -3.21 1.20
CA GLY A 89 -12.18 -2.69 -0.04
C GLY A 89 -12.39 -3.76 -1.11
N GLY A 90 -12.70 -3.32 -2.33
CA GLY A 90 -13.02 -4.20 -3.47
C GLY A 90 -12.10 -4.02 -4.67
N GLY A 91 -10.92 -3.42 -4.51
CA GLY A 91 -10.04 -3.12 -5.64
C GLY A 91 -8.57 -3.06 -5.26
N VAL A 92 -7.71 -3.20 -6.27
CA VAL A 92 -6.24 -3.24 -6.11
C VAL A 92 -5.60 -1.87 -5.96
N LEU A 93 -6.32 -0.79 -6.28
CA LEU A 93 -5.79 0.58 -6.24
C LEU A 93 -6.90 1.57 -5.83
N PRO A 94 -7.43 1.49 -4.58
CA PRO A 94 -8.40 2.47 -4.11
C PRO A 94 -7.77 3.86 -3.99
N ASP A 95 -8.60 4.89 -3.80
CA ASP A 95 -8.11 6.23 -3.50
C ASP A 95 -7.29 6.21 -2.19
N PRO A 96 -6.03 6.73 -2.18
CA PRO A 96 -5.22 6.81 -0.97
C PRO A 96 -5.91 7.46 0.23
N PHE A 97 -6.76 8.47 0.00
CA PHE A 97 -7.46 9.18 1.07
C PHE A 97 -8.64 8.39 1.63
N ALA A 98 -9.12 7.36 0.93
CA ALA A 98 -10.17 6.46 1.39
C ALA A 98 -9.64 5.32 2.28
N VAL A 99 -8.35 4.96 2.16
CA VAL A 99 -7.72 3.86 2.91
C VAL A 99 -7.89 3.97 4.44
N PRO A 100 -7.71 5.15 5.07
CA PRO A 100 -7.94 5.28 6.51
C PRO A 100 -9.39 4.97 6.92
N ALA A 101 -10.37 5.32 6.08
CA ALA A 101 -11.77 5.00 6.37
C ALA A 101 -12.06 3.50 6.20
N LEU A 102 -11.36 2.82 5.29
CA LEU A 102 -11.45 1.37 5.13
C LEU A 102 -10.89 0.62 6.36
N LEU A 103 -9.82 1.13 6.98
CA LEU A 103 -9.29 0.57 8.24
C LEU A 103 -10.33 0.62 9.36
N VAL A 104 -11.06 1.75 9.48
CA VAL A 104 -12.08 1.93 10.53
C VAL A 104 -13.34 1.10 10.25
N SER A 105 -13.71 0.97 8.97
CA SER A 105 -14.92 0.23 8.57
C SER A 105 -14.76 -1.28 8.66
N GLY A 106 -13.54 -1.79 8.86
CA GLY A 106 -13.24 -3.22 8.94
C GLY A 106 -13.51 -3.97 7.64
N ALA A 107 -13.68 -5.30 7.77
CA ALA A 107 -13.89 -6.29 6.70
C ALA A 107 -15.14 -6.10 5.82
N ALA A 108 -15.68 -4.90 5.69
CA ALA A 108 -16.81 -4.58 4.83
C ALA A 108 -16.42 -4.46 3.32
N GLY A 109 -15.29 -5.04 2.93
CA GLY A 109 -14.88 -5.15 1.53
C GLY A 109 -15.78 -6.15 0.83
N GLY A 110 -16.60 -5.66 -0.09
CA GLY A 110 -17.53 -6.45 -0.90
C GLY A 110 -16.90 -7.65 -1.62
N PRO A 111 -17.71 -8.41 -2.40
CA PRO A 111 -17.31 -9.71 -2.96
C PRO A 111 -15.91 -9.66 -3.57
N PRO A 112 -15.08 -10.70 -3.36
CA PRO A 112 -13.68 -10.69 -3.75
C PRO A 112 -13.58 -10.28 -5.22
N ALA A 113 -13.02 -9.10 -5.46
CA ALA A 113 -12.75 -8.67 -6.82
C ALA A 113 -11.78 -9.69 -7.43
N PRO A 114 -12.01 -10.11 -8.69
CA PRO A 114 -11.19 -11.12 -9.34
C PRO A 114 -9.72 -10.73 -9.23
N LEU A 115 -8.90 -11.69 -8.78
CA LEU A 115 -7.46 -11.57 -8.72
C LEU A 115 -6.94 -11.07 -10.07
N ARG A 116 -6.26 -9.91 -10.06
CA ARG A 116 -5.62 -9.41 -11.28
C ARG A 116 -4.45 -10.34 -11.61
N SER A 117 -4.43 -10.89 -12.82
CA SER A 117 -3.21 -11.49 -13.35
C SER A 117 -2.20 -10.37 -13.60
N PHE A 118 -1.15 -10.29 -12.78
CA PHE A 118 -0.06 -9.32 -12.97
C PHE A 118 0.66 -9.45 -14.33
N ALA A 119 0.46 -10.58 -15.03
CA ALA A 119 0.93 -10.83 -16.40
C ALA A 119 0.03 -10.23 -17.51
N ALA A 120 -1.16 -9.73 -17.18
CA ALA A 120 -2.05 -9.09 -18.14
C ALA A 120 -1.65 -7.62 -18.32
N GLY A 121 -0.69 -7.36 -19.23
CA GLY A 121 -0.04 -6.06 -19.41
C GLY A 121 -0.89 -4.89 -19.93
N HIS A 122 -2.22 -4.98 -19.98
CA HIS A 122 -3.09 -3.99 -20.64
C HIS A 122 -4.43 -3.72 -19.93
N ASP A 123 -4.45 -3.66 -18.60
CA ASP A 123 -5.67 -3.37 -17.83
C ASP A 123 -5.74 -1.93 -17.28
N GLY A 124 -4.86 -1.04 -17.74
CA GLY A 124 -4.79 0.35 -17.30
C GLY A 124 -4.31 0.54 -15.85
N PHE A 125 -3.76 -0.50 -15.21
CA PHE A 125 -3.18 -0.41 -13.88
C PHE A 125 -1.98 0.54 -13.85
N GLU A 126 -1.04 0.38 -14.80
CA GLU A 126 0.14 1.25 -14.89
C GLU A 126 -0.27 2.72 -15.14
N ASP A 127 -1.26 2.99 -15.99
CA ASP A 127 -1.78 4.34 -16.20
C ASP A 127 -2.39 4.95 -14.93
N ARG A 128 -3.06 4.14 -14.11
CA ARG A 128 -3.58 4.60 -12.81
C ARG A 128 -2.46 4.85 -11.82
N LEU A 129 -1.45 3.99 -11.78
CA LEU A 129 -0.29 4.15 -10.92
C LEU A 129 0.53 5.40 -11.28
N ALA A 130 0.70 5.68 -12.57
CA ALA A 130 1.41 6.84 -13.09
C ALA A 130 0.82 8.18 -12.61
N ARG A 131 -0.51 8.26 -12.36
CA ARG A 131 -1.16 9.46 -11.77
C ARG A 131 -0.66 9.78 -10.34
N TYR A 132 0.01 8.84 -9.70
CA TYR A 132 0.58 8.99 -8.37
C TYR A 132 2.09 9.23 -8.37
N ALA A 133 2.76 9.07 -9.51
CA ALA A 133 4.21 9.29 -9.63
C ALA A 133 4.60 10.79 -9.63
N ASP A 134 3.69 11.69 -10.02
CA ASP A 134 4.01 13.06 -10.43
C ASP A 134 4.18 14.09 -9.28
N ASP A 135 3.80 13.80 -8.02
CA ASP A 135 3.91 14.78 -6.91
C ASP A 135 5.17 14.65 -6.04
N GLY A 136 6.10 13.77 -6.37
CA GLY A 136 7.36 13.62 -5.63
C GLY A 136 8.28 14.84 -5.68
N ASN A 137 8.00 15.82 -6.56
CA ASN A 137 8.88 16.96 -6.84
C ASN A 137 8.22 18.35 -6.65
N ARG A 138 7.02 18.45 -6.06
CA ARG A 138 6.53 19.75 -5.57
C ARG A 138 7.09 20.01 -4.19
N SER A 139 8.37 20.40 -4.17
CA SER A 139 8.92 21.24 -3.12
C SER A 139 7.96 22.40 -2.91
N PHE A 140 7.42 22.51 -1.71
CA PHE A 140 6.82 23.76 -1.24
C PHE A 140 7.97 24.76 -1.14
N ASP A 141 7.98 25.74 -2.05
CA ASP A 141 8.62 27.04 -1.82
C ASP A 141 7.66 27.93 -1.03
#